data_AF-A0A1Y2SDZ4-F1
#
_entry.id   AF-A0A1Y2SDZ4-F1
#
_cell.length_a   1.000
_cell.length_b   1.000
_cell.length_c   1.000
_cell.angle_alpha   90.00
_cell.angle_beta   90.00
_cell.angle_gamma   90.00
#
_symmetry.space_group_name_H-M   'P 1'
#
loop_
_entity.id
_entity.type
_entity.pdbx_description
1 polymer ?
#
loop_
_entity_poly.entity_id
_entity_poly.type
_entity_poly.pdbx_seq_one_letter_code
_entity_poly.pdbx_strand_id
1 'polypeptide(L)' 'MNNNVKNDWHHADIIAALRKLGTTLAAVSRESGLS' A
#
# COMPACT_ATOMS: atom_id res chain seq x y z
N MET A 1 13.19 21.62 -13.97
CA MET A 1 12.06 20.72 -13.65
C MET A 1 12.55 19.72 -12.61
N ASN A 2 11.99 19.76 -11.40
CA ASN A 2 12.53 19.05 -10.24
C ASN A 2 11.97 17.62 -10.22
N ASN A 3 12.75 16.67 -10.75
CA ASN A 3 12.37 15.27 -10.85
C ASN A 3 12.68 14.56 -9.52
N ASN A 4 11.74 14.65 -8.59
CA ASN A 4 11.76 13.86 -7.36
C ASN A 4 11.32 12.43 -7.72
N VAL A 5 12.29 11.53 -7.89
CA VAL A 5 12.07 10.07 -7.91
C VAL A 5 11.52 9.68 -6.54
N LYS A 6 10.21 9.80 -6.40
CA LYS A 6 9.46 9.34 -5.25
C LYS A 6 9.24 7.85 -5.46
N ASN A 7 10.12 7.05 -4.87
CA ASN A 7 9.99 5.61 -4.58
C ASN A 7 8.84 4.93 -5.34
N ASP A 8 9.18 4.25 -6.44
CA ASP A 8 8.31 3.68 -7.49
C ASP A 8 7.30 2.59 -7.03
N TRP A 9 7.03 2.49 -5.73
CA TRP A 9 5.88 1.74 -5.25
C TRP A 9 4.66 2.63 -5.38
N HIS A 10 4.01 2.53 -6.55
CA HIS A 10 2.68 3.09 -6.72
C HIS A 10 1.76 2.48 -5.66
N HIS A 11 0.98 3.32 -4.97
CA HIS A 11 -0.05 2.85 -4.02
C HIS A 11 -0.95 1.77 -4.64
N ALA A 12 -1.18 1.83 -5.96
CA ALA A 12 -1.92 0.83 -6.70
C ALA A 12 -1.29 -0.57 -6.64
N ASP A 13 0.05 -0.69 -6.74
CA ASP A 13 0.75 -1.97 -6.64
C ASP A 13 0.62 -2.57 -5.23
N ILE A 14 0.73 -1.74 -4.19
CA ILE A 14 0.53 -2.18 -2.80
C ILE A 14 -0.91 -2.70 -2.62
N ILE A 15 -1.91 -1.96 -3.13
CA ILE A 15 -3.31 -2.37 -3.04
C ILE A 15 -3.58 -3.63 -3.88
N ALA A 16 -2.97 -3.76 -5.06
CA ALA A 16 -3.09 -4.95 -5.90
C ALA A 16 -2.47 -6.19 -5.24
N ALA A 17 -1.31 -6.04 -4.62
CA ALA A 17 -0.66 -7.10 -3.85
C ALA A 17 -1.54 -7.55 -2.66
N LEU A 18 -2.09 -6.60 -1.90
CA LEU A 18 -3.00 -6.91 -0.79
C LEU A 18 -4.26 -7.64 -1.29
N ARG A 19 -4.87 -7.17 -2.38
CA ARG A 19 -6.02 -7.82 -3.00
C ARG A 19 -5.70 -9.22 -3.51
N LYS A 20 -4.51 -9.44 -4.09
CA LYS A 20 -4.03 -10.76 -4.54
C LYS A 20 -3.84 -11.72 -3.35
N LEU A 21 -3.48 -11.20 -2.18
CA LEU A 21 -3.38 -11.94 -0.93
C LEU A 21 -4.74 -12.12 -0.22
N GLY A 22 -5.84 -11.60 -0.78
CA GLY A 22 -7.18 -11.68 -0.18
C GLY A 22 -7.38 -10.76 1.02
N THR A 23 -6.48 -9.81 1.24
CA THR A 23 -6.54 -8.86 2.35
C THR A 23 -6.69 -7.42 1.84
N THR A 24 -6.97 -6.48 2.73
CA THR A 24 -7.13 -5.06 2.40
C THR A 24 -6.23 -4.21 3.28
N LEU A 25 -5.87 -3.02 2.80
CA LEU A 25 -5.07 -2.07 3.58
C LEU A 25 -5.74 -1.77 4.94
N ALA A 26 -7.08 -1.69 4.97
CA ALA A 26 -7.83 -1.49 6.21
C ALA A 26 -7.73 -2.70 7.16
N ALA A 27 -7.77 -3.93 6.64
CA ALA A 27 -7.59 -5.13 7.46
C ALA A 27 -6.18 -5.19 8.07
N VAL A 28 -5.15 -4.89 7.27
CA VAL A 28 -3.76 -4.82 7.73
C VAL A 28 -3.56 -3.69 8.75
N SER A 29 -4.19 -2.52 8.53
CA SER A 29 -4.13 -1.41 9.50
C SER A 29 -4.73 -1.80 10.86
N ARG A 30 -5.83 -2.56 10.85
CA ARG A 30 -6.50 -3.05 12.06
C ARG A 30 -5.68 -4.11 12.78
N GLU A 31 -5.07 -5.03 12.02
CA GLU A 31 -4.17 -6.04 12.58
C GLU A 31 -2.92 -5.40 13.18
N SER A 32 -2.40 -4.35 12.56
CA SER A 32 -1.23 -3.61 13.03
C SER A 32 -1.52 -2.70 14.23
N GLY A 33 -2.78 -2.60 14.69
CA GLY A 33 -3.16 -1.75 15.82
C GLY A 33 -2.97 -0.25 15.56
N LEU A 34 -2.81 0.15 14.30
CA LEU A 34 -2.71 1.55 13.87
C LEU A 34 -4.14 2.11 13.82
N SER A 35 -4.65 2.55 14.96
CA SER A 35 -5.92 3.28 15.10
C SER A 35 -5.72 4.78 15.02
#